data_AF-A0A9D9M9Q4-F1
#
_entry.id   AF-A0A9D9M9Q4-F1
#
_cell.length_a   1.000
_cell.length_b   1.000
_cell.length_c   1.000
_cell.angle_alpha   90.00
_cell.angle_beta   90.00
_cell.angle_gamma   90.00
#
_symmetry.space_group_name_H-M   'P 1'
#
loop_
_entity.id
_entity.type
_entity.pdbx_description
1 polymer ?
#
loop_
_entity_poly.entity_id
_entity_poly.type
_entity_poly.pdbx_seq_one_letter_code
_entity_poly.pdbx_strand_id
1 'polypeptide(L)'
;MTQENKQAAGAQEATNVAEPAKAETVKEAPATFRFVIGEKVGMTQLFDEKGNLHGVSVVKAGDCKVVRVRTQEKDGYNAVCVGFGEVKESKLNKPDMGYFKKANVTPVKHMKECRVADVNGFEIGQVISLEKIFKPGDYVDVQGKIKGHGFAGGMKRHGFAGQPDSHGQSDRSRAPGSLGSRRSLGKVISGQRMAGHYGTTTHTVAKIEVIKVDSENGLLFLKGSVPGARGSIVSVLETSKYKKHYVAPQQTKISASKAANKK
;
A
#
# COMPACT_ATOMS: atom_id res chain seq x y z
N MET A 1 30.38 64.33 -25.46
CA MET A 1 30.66 63.53 -26.67
C MET A 1 31.98 62.84 -26.38
N THR A 2 32.12 61.53 -26.17
CA THR A 2 31.42 60.32 -26.63
C THR A 2 31.94 59.23 -25.65
N GLN A 3 31.10 58.47 -24.94
CA GLN A 3 30.83 57.04 -25.21
C GLN A 3 31.98 56.30 -25.92
N GLU A 4 32.37 55.06 -25.62
CA GLU A 4 32.05 53.99 -24.66
C GLU A 4 32.93 52.80 -25.13
N ASN A 5 33.26 51.86 -24.24
CA ASN A 5 33.53 50.43 -24.55
C ASN A 5 34.84 50.11 -25.35
N LYS A 6 35.57 49.00 -25.17
CA LYS A 6 35.34 47.69 -24.52
C LYS A 6 36.66 46.88 -24.56
N GLN A 7 36.68 45.75 -23.85
CA GLN A 7 37.59 44.57 -23.92
C GLN A 7 38.90 44.69 -23.11
N ALA A 8 39.07 44.09 -21.93
CA ALA A 8 38.81 42.73 -21.43
C ALA A 8 39.64 41.64 -22.13
N ALA A 9 40.83 41.37 -21.58
CA ALA A 9 41.57 40.11 -21.77
C ALA A 9 42.49 39.87 -20.57
N GLY A 10 42.39 38.70 -19.96
CA GLY A 10 43.48 38.11 -19.17
C GLY A 10 43.31 38.02 -17.66
N ALA A 11 42.41 37.15 -17.19
CA ALA A 11 42.59 36.47 -15.91
C ALA A 11 42.11 35.02 -16.07
N GLN A 12 43.06 34.11 -16.27
CA GLN A 12 42.83 32.67 -16.18
C GLN A 12 42.80 32.30 -14.70
N GLU A 13 41.60 32.17 -14.13
CA GLU A 13 41.39 31.46 -12.88
C GLU A 13 40.78 30.11 -13.18
N ALA A 14 41.50 29.07 -12.74
CA ALA A 14 41.13 27.68 -12.87
C ALA A 14 39.79 27.39 -12.19
N THR A 15 38.76 27.13 -12.99
CA THR A 15 37.55 26.46 -12.53
C THR A 15 37.69 24.98 -12.85
N ASN A 16 38.14 24.21 -11.86
CA ASN A 16 37.89 22.78 -11.80
C ASN A 16 36.37 22.58 -11.69
N VAL A 17 35.70 22.48 -12.84
CA VAL A 17 34.34 21.95 -12.90
C VAL A 17 34.48 20.45 -12.67
N ALA A 18 34.29 20.06 -11.41
CA ALA A 18 34.14 18.68 -11.01
C ALA A 18 33.00 18.05 -11.82
N GLU A 19 33.41 17.14 -12.69
CA GLU A 19 32.59 16.14 -13.36
C GLU A 19 31.64 15.49 -12.34
N PRO A 20 30.32 15.36 -12.63
CA PRO A 20 29.39 14.80 -11.67
C PRO A 20 29.78 13.35 -11.36
N ALA A 21 30.02 13.11 -10.06
CA ALA A 21 30.36 11.82 -9.51
C ALA A 21 29.41 10.73 -10.01
N LYS A 22 30.00 9.64 -10.50
CA LYS A 22 29.37 8.40 -10.93
C LYS A 22 28.31 7.97 -9.90
N ALA A 23 27.12 7.66 -10.41
CA ALA A 23 26.01 7.09 -9.67
C ALA A 23 26.49 5.93 -8.79
N GLU A 24 26.41 6.11 -7.47
CA GLU A 24 26.60 5.03 -6.51
C GLU A 24 25.56 3.96 -6.82
N THR A 25 26.01 2.76 -7.15
CA THR A 25 25.17 1.59 -7.35
C THR A 25 24.33 1.37 -6.09
N VAL A 26 23.08 1.78 -6.14
CA VAL A 26 22.10 1.60 -5.08
C VAL A 26 22.01 0.10 -4.78
N LYS A 27 22.35 -0.31 -3.56
CA LYS A 27 22.15 -1.68 -3.12
C LYS A 27 20.65 -1.92 -2.99
N GLU A 28 20.14 -2.90 -3.70
CA GLU A 28 18.70 -3.15 -3.85
C GLU A 28 18.27 -4.41 -3.10
N ALA A 29 17.01 -4.41 -2.65
CA ALA A 29 16.40 -5.56 -1.98
C ALA A 29 16.13 -6.75 -2.94
N PRO A 30 16.06 -8.00 -2.44
CA PRO A 30 15.79 -9.17 -3.26
C PRO A 30 14.41 -9.09 -3.95
N ALA A 31 14.37 -9.48 -5.24
CA ALA A 31 13.17 -9.39 -6.09
C ALA A 31 11.97 -10.21 -5.60
N THR A 32 12.18 -11.19 -4.72
CA THR A 32 11.11 -11.99 -4.10
C THR A 32 10.34 -11.21 -3.03
N PHE A 33 10.89 -10.12 -2.52
CA PHE A 33 10.29 -9.34 -1.44
C PHE A 33 9.24 -8.36 -1.94
N ARG A 34 7.97 -8.70 -1.75
CA ARG A 34 6.82 -7.87 -2.15
C ARG A 34 6.22 -7.13 -0.96
N PHE A 35 6.92 -6.10 -0.50
CA PHE A 35 6.39 -5.20 0.51
C PHE A 35 6.84 -3.76 0.30
N VAL A 36 5.88 -2.85 0.18
CA VAL A 36 6.13 -1.41 0.12
C VAL A 36 5.15 -0.64 0.97
N ILE A 37 5.58 0.53 1.42
CA ILE A 37 4.74 1.50 2.11
C ILE A 37 4.50 2.64 1.13
N GLY A 38 3.26 3.10 1.03
CA GLY A 38 2.95 4.21 0.14
C GLY A 38 1.85 5.09 0.70
N GLU A 39 1.66 6.23 0.04
CA GLU A 39 0.60 7.19 0.33
C GLU A 39 -0.47 7.10 -0.74
N LYS A 40 -1.73 6.96 -0.33
CA LYS A 40 -2.86 6.97 -1.27
C LYS A 40 -3.06 8.40 -1.81
N VAL A 41 -2.71 8.63 -3.08
CA VAL A 41 -2.84 9.95 -3.72
C VAL A 41 -4.28 10.21 -4.17
N GLY A 42 -4.98 9.20 -4.69
CA GLY A 42 -6.33 9.40 -5.22
C GLY A 42 -6.87 8.20 -5.97
N MET A 43 -7.95 8.43 -6.71
CA MET A 43 -8.50 7.46 -7.64
C MET A 43 -8.64 8.11 -9.01
N THR A 44 -8.36 7.35 -10.05
CA THR A 44 -8.53 7.73 -11.45
C THR A 44 -9.12 6.56 -12.21
N GLN A 45 -9.31 6.71 -13.52
CA GLN A 45 -9.75 5.63 -14.39
C GLN A 45 -8.71 5.43 -15.50
N LEU A 46 -8.44 4.18 -15.84
CA LEU A 46 -7.57 3.78 -16.95
C LEU A 46 -8.38 2.95 -17.93
N PHE A 47 -8.09 3.13 -19.22
CA PHE A 47 -8.64 2.31 -20.29
C PHE A 47 -7.61 1.29 -20.71
N ASP A 48 -8.02 0.03 -20.79
CA ASP A 48 -7.22 -1.03 -21.41
C ASP A 48 -7.22 -0.91 -22.93
N GLU A 49 -6.28 -1.58 -23.59
CA GLU A 49 -6.21 -1.69 -25.06
C GLU A 49 -7.50 -2.26 -25.68
N LYS A 50 -8.27 -3.02 -24.89
CA LYS A 50 -9.57 -3.60 -25.29
C LYS A 50 -10.75 -2.64 -25.13
N GLY A 51 -10.52 -1.41 -24.67
CA GLY A 51 -11.55 -0.40 -24.40
C GLY A 51 -12.29 -0.57 -23.07
N ASN A 52 -11.85 -1.49 -22.20
CA ASN A 52 -12.46 -1.67 -20.88
C ASN A 52 -12.03 -0.56 -19.91
N LEU A 53 -12.98 -0.04 -19.15
CA LEU A 53 -12.73 0.95 -18.10
C LEU A 53 -12.36 0.26 -16.77
N HIS A 54 -11.19 0.59 -16.23
CA HIS A 54 -10.76 0.18 -14.90
C HIS A 54 -10.67 1.38 -13.97
N GLY A 55 -11.49 1.40 -12.92
CA GLY A 55 -11.32 2.32 -11.80
C GLY A 55 -10.09 1.91 -10.99
N VAL A 56 -9.12 2.82 -10.84
CA VAL A 56 -7.84 2.55 -10.19
C VAL A 56 -7.59 3.51 -9.03
N SER A 57 -6.99 3.00 -7.96
CA SER A 57 -6.42 3.79 -6.89
C SER A 57 -4.93 4.01 -7.15
N VAL A 58 -4.49 5.27 -7.09
CA VAL A 58 -3.09 5.66 -7.25
C VAL A 58 -2.44 5.72 -5.87
N VAL A 59 -1.37 4.94 -5.69
CA VAL A 59 -0.55 4.92 -4.48
C VAL A 59 0.84 5.40 -4.85
N LYS A 60 1.31 6.47 -4.19
CA LYS A 60 2.70 6.91 -4.27
C LYS A 60 3.53 6.07 -3.32
N ALA A 61 4.29 5.14 -3.88
CA ALA A 61 5.19 4.27 -3.16
C ALA A 61 6.62 4.54 -3.62
N GLY A 62 7.04 5.82 -3.54
CA GLY A 62 8.41 6.23 -3.83
C GLY A 62 9.44 5.52 -2.93
N ASP A 63 10.72 5.83 -3.12
CA ASP A 63 11.86 5.07 -2.58
C ASP A 63 11.71 4.67 -1.12
N CYS A 64 11.27 3.42 -0.94
CA CYS A 64 11.16 2.78 0.36
C CYS A 64 12.55 2.30 0.76
N LYS A 65 13.01 2.62 1.97
CA LYS A 65 14.36 2.24 2.44
C LYS A 65 14.27 1.17 3.52
N VAL A 66 15.18 0.20 3.52
CA VAL A 66 15.32 -0.74 4.63
C VAL A 66 15.99 -0.02 5.80
N VAL A 67 15.27 0.15 6.91
CA VAL A 67 15.77 0.87 8.09
C VAL A 67 16.33 -0.09 9.14
N ARG A 68 15.71 -1.26 9.27
CA ARG A 68 16.12 -2.27 10.25
C ARG A 68 15.91 -3.65 9.71
N VAL A 69 16.76 -4.54 10.18
CA VAL A 69 16.64 -5.97 9.97
C VAL A 69 16.54 -6.65 11.34
N ARG A 70 15.50 -7.45 11.55
CA ARG A 70 15.24 -8.24 12.76
C ARG A 70 15.64 -9.68 12.51
N THR A 71 16.31 -10.28 13.48
CA THR A 71 16.85 -11.64 13.38
C THR A 71 16.35 -12.50 14.54
N GLN A 72 16.15 -13.78 14.27
CA GLN A 72 15.61 -14.72 15.27
C GLN A 72 16.45 -14.80 16.55
N GLU A 73 17.77 -14.71 16.46
CA GLU A 73 18.68 -14.78 17.62
C GLU A 73 18.53 -13.58 18.58
N LYS A 74 18.31 -12.37 18.05
CA LYS A 74 18.25 -11.14 18.86
C LYS A 74 16.83 -10.75 19.25
N ASP A 75 15.88 -10.95 18.36
CA ASP A 75 14.51 -10.42 18.46
C ASP A 75 13.44 -11.52 18.58
N GLY A 76 13.81 -12.79 18.40
CA GLY A 76 12.88 -13.93 18.45
C GLY A 76 12.07 -14.16 17.17
N TYR A 77 12.26 -13.35 16.13
CA TYR A 77 11.61 -13.50 14.81
C TYR A 77 12.41 -12.81 13.70
N ASN A 78 12.14 -13.22 12.46
CA ASN A 78 12.72 -12.64 11.25
C ASN A 78 11.77 -11.60 10.64
N ALA A 79 12.25 -10.37 10.45
CA ALA A 79 11.48 -9.31 9.81
C ALA A 79 12.37 -8.22 9.21
N VAL A 80 11.86 -7.55 8.19
CA VAL A 80 12.49 -6.39 7.56
C VAL A 80 11.64 -5.16 7.85
N CYS A 81 12.24 -4.14 8.42
CA CYS A 81 11.59 -2.86 8.69
C CYS A 81 11.85 -1.90 7.53
N VAL A 82 10.78 -1.51 6.86
CA VAL A 82 10.82 -0.59 5.72
C VAL A 82 10.33 0.78 6.16
N GLY A 83 11.03 1.82 5.70
CA GLY A 83 10.77 3.23 5.93
C GLY A 83 10.25 3.94 4.69
N PHE A 84 9.32 4.86 4.88
CA PHE A 84 8.75 5.72 3.83
C PHE A 84 8.57 7.17 4.29
N GLY A 85 8.83 8.10 3.37
CA GLY A 85 8.66 9.54 3.53
C GLY A 85 9.81 10.17 4.30
N GLU A 86 10.76 10.80 3.61
CA GLU A 86 11.92 11.44 4.24
C GLU A 86 11.51 12.63 5.13
N VAL A 87 12.19 12.77 6.27
CA VAL A 87 11.92 13.82 7.26
C VAL A 87 13.21 14.52 7.63
N LYS A 88 13.15 15.85 7.72
CA LYS A 88 14.27 16.67 8.22
C LYS A 88 14.58 16.34 9.68
N GLU A 89 15.85 16.33 10.04
CA GLU A 89 16.32 16.01 11.40
C GLU A 89 15.66 16.86 12.50
N SER A 90 15.32 18.11 12.19
CA SER A 90 14.69 19.04 13.14
C SER A 90 13.28 18.64 13.57
N LYS A 91 12.61 17.75 12.84
CA LYS A 91 11.25 17.27 13.18
C LYS A 91 11.25 15.98 13.99
N LEU A 92 12.42 15.42 14.30
CA LEU A 92 12.55 14.15 15.01
C LEU A 92 12.85 14.37 16.49
N ASN A 93 12.38 13.43 17.29
CA ASN A 93 12.75 13.34 18.68
C ASN A 93 14.18 12.78 18.80
N LYS A 94 14.89 13.15 19.87
CA LYS A 94 16.26 12.68 20.17
C LYS A 94 16.47 11.15 20.08
N PRO A 95 15.59 10.27 20.62
CA PRO A 95 15.78 8.82 20.49
C PRO A 95 15.71 8.33 19.04
N ASP A 96 14.75 8.84 18.26
CA ASP A 96 14.61 8.46 16.85
C ASP A 96 15.82 8.93 16.04
N MET A 97 16.31 10.15 16.31
CA MET A 97 17.52 10.67 15.69
C MET A 97 18.76 9.81 16.01
N GLY A 98 18.94 9.42 17.27
CA GLY A 98 20.04 8.54 17.66
C GLY A 98 19.96 7.16 16.98
N TYR A 99 18.73 6.67 16.80
CA TYR A 99 18.46 5.42 16.10
C TYR A 99 18.85 5.49 14.61
N PHE A 100 18.42 6.52 13.88
CA PHE A 100 18.78 6.70 12.47
C PHE A 100 20.27 6.95 12.25
N LYS A 101 20.92 7.70 13.16
CA LYS A 101 22.37 7.93 13.14
C LYS A 101 23.16 6.63 13.34
N LYS A 102 22.72 5.75 14.24
CA LYS A 102 23.34 4.43 14.43
C LYS A 102 23.19 3.55 13.19
N ALA A 103 22.06 3.66 12.49
CA ALA A 103 21.77 2.89 11.29
C ALA A 103 22.40 3.48 10.01
N ASN A 104 22.93 4.73 10.07
CA ASN A 104 23.38 5.50 8.90
C ASN A 104 22.32 5.59 7.78
N VAL A 105 21.04 5.72 8.14
CA VAL A 105 19.93 5.84 7.17
C VAL A 105 19.29 7.22 7.27
N THR A 106 18.86 7.76 6.12
CA THR A 106 18.05 8.98 6.08
C THR A 106 16.83 8.84 6.98
N PRO A 107 16.50 9.84 7.82
CA PRO A 107 15.35 9.71 8.67
C PRO A 107 14.03 9.66 7.90
N VAL A 108 13.14 8.76 8.34
CA VAL A 108 11.83 8.51 7.70
C VAL A 108 10.67 8.78 8.65
N LYS A 109 9.50 9.11 8.07
CA LYS A 109 8.28 9.45 8.80
C LYS A 109 7.50 8.22 9.24
N HIS A 110 7.47 7.21 8.39
CA HIS A 110 6.65 6.03 8.57
C HIS A 110 7.51 4.79 8.44
N MET A 111 7.45 3.92 9.44
CA MET A 111 8.15 2.65 9.45
C MET A 111 7.15 1.53 9.70
N LYS A 112 7.28 0.43 8.96
CA LYS A 112 6.54 -0.80 9.23
C LYS A 112 7.43 -2.02 9.03
N GLU A 113 7.20 -3.02 9.87
CA GLU A 113 7.88 -4.30 9.79
C GLU A 113 7.06 -5.26 8.92
N CYS A 114 7.75 -5.97 8.03
CA CYS A 114 7.22 -7.09 7.27
C CYS A 114 7.95 -8.35 7.75
N ARG A 115 7.18 -9.36 8.17
CA ARG A 115 7.77 -10.66 8.53
C ARG A 115 8.21 -11.39 7.27
N VAL A 116 9.38 -12.01 7.34
CA VAL A 116 9.99 -12.73 6.21
C VAL A 116 10.49 -14.07 6.74
N ALA A 117 10.49 -15.11 5.90
CA ALA A 117 11.04 -16.42 6.27
C ALA A 117 12.54 -16.31 6.52
N ASP A 118 13.26 -15.76 5.53
CA ASP A 118 14.70 -15.57 5.57
C ASP A 118 15.08 -14.11 5.45
N VAL A 119 16.16 -13.76 6.14
CA VAL A 119 16.68 -12.39 6.25
C VAL A 119 17.90 -12.17 5.36
N ASN A 120 18.41 -13.25 4.76
CA ASN A 120 19.60 -13.22 3.92
C ASN A 120 19.38 -12.36 2.67
N GLY A 121 20.24 -11.37 2.45
CA GLY A 121 20.17 -10.45 1.31
C GLY A 121 19.61 -9.06 1.62
N PHE A 122 19.08 -8.83 2.83
CA PHE A 122 18.68 -7.49 3.27
C PHE A 122 19.80 -6.80 4.04
N GLU A 123 20.23 -5.65 3.53
CA GLU A 123 21.14 -4.74 4.22
C GLU A 123 20.41 -3.45 4.62
N ILE A 124 20.84 -2.85 5.72
CA ILE A 124 20.34 -1.55 6.17
C ILE A 124 20.73 -0.49 5.14
N GLY A 125 19.80 0.38 4.77
CA GLY A 125 20.00 1.45 3.78
C GLY A 125 19.65 1.05 2.34
N GLN A 126 19.33 -0.21 2.07
CA GLN A 126 18.90 -0.64 0.73
C GLN A 126 17.61 0.05 0.30
N VAL A 127 17.56 0.46 -0.98
CA VAL A 127 16.36 1.03 -1.58
C VAL A 127 15.53 -0.06 -2.25
N ILE A 128 14.23 0.04 -2.08
CA ILE A 128 13.22 -0.90 -2.56
C ILE A 128 12.54 -0.25 -3.77
N SER A 129 13.07 -0.56 -4.97
CA SER A 129 12.57 -0.02 -6.24
C SER A 129 11.30 -0.74 -6.71
N LEU A 130 10.28 0.02 -7.13
CA LEU A 130 8.97 -0.55 -7.52
C LEU A 130 9.04 -1.49 -8.73
N GLU A 131 9.86 -1.19 -9.74
CA GLU A 131 9.98 -1.96 -10.99
C GLU A 131 10.32 -3.42 -10.79
N LYS A 132 11.24 -3.67 -9.85
CA LYS A 132 11.78 -5.01 -9.62
C LYS A 132 10.83 -5.87 -8.79
N ILE A 133 9.94 -5.23 -8.04
CA ILE A 133 9.10 -5.90 -7.03
C ILE A 133 7.70 -6.18 -7.58
N PHE A 134 7.13 -5.23 -8.31
CA PHE A 134 5.78 -5.35 -8.85
C PHE A 134 5.80 -5.33 -10.36
N LYS A 135 5.12 -6.31 -10.95
CA LYS A 135 4.85 -6.33 -12.39
C LYS A 135 3.36 -6.07 -12.63
N PRO A 136 2.98 -5.40 -13.74
CA PRO A 136 1.60 -5.35 -14.17
C PRO A 136 0.99 -6.77 -14.26
N GLY A 137 -0.21 -6.95 -13.74
CA GLY A 137 -0.90 -8.24 -13.61
C GLY A 137 -0.62 -9.00 -12.31
N ASP A 138 0.29 -8.53 -11.46
CA ASP A 138 0.48 -9.11 -10.13
C ASP A 138 -0.73 -8.83 -9.21
N TYR A 139 -0.95 -9.75 -8.26
CA TYR A 139 -1.95 -9.57 -7.20
C TYR A 139 -1.27 -9.24 -5.88
N VAL A 140 -1.81 -8.21 -5.21
CA VAL A 140 -1.31 -7.69 -3.94
C VAL A 140 -2.42 -7.56 -2.90
N ASP A 141 -2.05 -7.61 -1.62
CA ASP A 141 -2.93 -7.31 -0.50
C ASP A 141 -2.59 -5.91 0.02
N VAL A 142 -3.60 -5.05 0.15
CA VAL A 142 -3.41 -3.66 0.56
C VAL A 142 -4.01 -3.44 1.94
N GLN A 143 -3.17 -3.06 2.89
CA GLN A 143 -3.55 -2.79 4.26
C GLN A 143 -3.46 -1.30 4.59
N GLY A 144 -4.49 -0.75 5.20
CA GLY A 144 -4.53 0.66 5.60
C GLY A 144 -5.56 0.94 6.69
N LYS A 145 -5.47 2.11 7.30
CA LYS A 145 -6.50 2.58 8.24
C LYS A 145 -7.70 3.10 7.45
N ILE A 146 -8.90 2.59 7.75
CA ILE A 146 -10.11 3.07 7.10
C ILE A 146 -10.51 4.45 7.61
N LYS A 147 -11.33 5.16 6.81
CA LYS A 147 -11.85 6.47 7.19
C LYS A 147 -12.65 6.36 8.50
N GLY A 148 -12.44 7.32 9.39
CA GLY A 148 -13.23 7.47 10.61
C GLY A 148 -14.66 7.93 10.30
N HIS A 149 -15.63 7.39 11.02
CA HIS A 149 -17.04 7.75 10.91
C HIS A 149 -17.65 8.23 12.25
N GLY A 150 -16.82 8.40 13.28
CA GLY A 150 -17.24 8.84 14.62
C GLY A 150 -18.10 7.79 15.33
N PHE A 151 -18.95 8.25 16.25
CA PHE A 151 -19.94 7.38 16.89
C PHE A 151 -21.05 7.03 15.90
N ALA A 152 -21.16 5.75 15.55
CA ALA A 152 -22.14 5.24 14.62
C ALA A 152 -23.20 4.39 15.32
N GLY A 153 -24.47 4.61 14.97
CA GLY A 153 -25.59 3.78 15.41
C GLY A 153 -25.55 2.35 14.80
N GLY A 154 -26.42 1.47 15.31
CA GLY A 154 -26.47 0.06 14.91
C GLY A 154 -26.69 -0.16 13.41
N MET A 155 -27.52 0.67 12.77
CA MET A 155 -27.77 0.56 11.32
C MET A 155 -26.51 0.83 10.49
N LYS A 156 -25.79 1.94 10.75
CA LYS A 156 -24.59 2.31 9.99
C LYS A 156 -23.40 1.40 10.28
N ARG A 157 -23.22 0.99 11.54
CA ARG A 157 -22.06 0.20 11.99
C ARG A 157 -22.20 -1.28 11.65
N HIS A 158 -23.42 -1.82 11.76
CA HIS A 158 -23.68 -3.26 11.71
C HIS A 158 -24.67 -3.68 10.64
N GLY A 159 -25.28 -2.74 9.91
CA GLY A 159 -26.28 -3.05 8.90
C GLY A 159 -27.62 -3.52 9.48
N PHE A 160 -27.98 -3.10 10.70
CA PHE A 160 -29.29 -3.42 11.27
C PHE A 160 -30.42 -2.83 10.40
N ALA A 161 -31.51 -3.59 10.25
CA ALA A 161 -32.65 -3.19 9.41
C ALA A 161 -33.49 -2.06 10.00
N GLY A 162 -33.46 -1.87 11.33
CA GLY A 162 -34.34 -0.93 12.03
C GLY A 162 -35.72 -1.54 12.28
N GLN A 163 -36.72 -0.68 12.40
CA GLN A 163 -38.13 -1.02 12.59
C GLN A 163 -38.97 -0.27 11.53
N PRO A 164 -40.26 -0.64 11.32
CA PRO A 164 -41.13 0.10 10.41
C PRO A 164 -41.22 1.58 10.82
N ASP A 165 -41.31 2.48 9.84
CA ASP A 165 -41.50 3.92 10.09
C ASP A 165 -42.98 4.31 10.33
N SER A 166 -43.92 3.45 9.92
CA SER A 166 -45.37 3.65 10.03
C SER A 166 -46.06 2.51 10.81
N HIS A 167 -47.40 2.44 10.78
CA HIS A 167 -48.21 1.41 11.43
C HIS A 167 -48.03 1.34 12.96
N GLY A 168 -48.09 2.49 13.63
CA GLY A 168 -48.08 2.56 15.09
C GLY A 168 -46.68 2.48 15.71
N GLN A 169 -45.61 2.52 14.92
CA GLN A 169 -44.27 2.71 15.47
C GLN A 169 -44.17 4.08 16.15
N SER A 170 -43.61 4.10 17.35
CA SER A 170 -43.21 5.31 18.08
C SER A 170 -41.70 5.37 18.19
N ASP A 171 -41.11 6.55 17.92
CA ASP A 171 -39.74 7.04 18.26
C ASP A 171 -38.52 6.10 18.06
N ARG A 172 -38.70 4.90 17.52
CA ARG A 172 -37.73 3.80 17.54
C ARG A 172 -37.47 3.18 16.17
N SER A 173 -37.76 3.90 15.09
CA SER A 173 -37.51 3.44 13.71
C SER A 173 -36.08 2.93 13.49
N ARG A 174 -35.09 3.56 14.15
CA ARG A 174 -33.67 3.21 14.01
C ARG A 174 -33.08 2.50 15.24
N ALA A 175 -33.93 2.05 16.16
CA ALA A 175 -33.48 1.37 17.38
C ALA A 175 -32.90 -0.03 17.07
N PRO A 176 -31.95 -0.52 17.88
CA PRO A 176 -31.28 -1.81 17.65
C PRO A 176 -32.14 -3.05 17.95
N GLY A 177 -33.33 -2.88 18.53
CA GLY A 177 -34.18 -3.99 18.95
C GLY A 177 -33.74 -4.62 20.28
N SER A 178 -34.06 -5.90 20.49
CA SER A 178 -33.72 -6.61 21.72
C SER A 178 -32.22 -6.90 21.83
N LEU A 179 -31.67 -6.77 23.05
CA LEU A 179 -30.26 -6.99 23.34
C LEU A 179 -29.97 -8.34 24.04
N GLY A 180 -31.01 -9.07 24.43
CA GLY A 180 -30.85 -10.34 25.15
C GLY A 180 -32.17 -11.07 25.43
N SER A 181 -32.04 -12.30 25.93
CA SER A 181 -33.15 -13.18 26.30
C SER A 181 -33.31 -13.28 27.82
N ARG A 182 -34.56 -13.28 28.30
CA ARG A 182 -34.90 -13.25 29.73
C ARG A 182 -34.41 -14.47 30.53
N ARG A 183 -34.52 -15.69 29.97
CA ARG A 183 -34.37 -16.93 30.76
C ARG A 183 -32.97 -17.53 30.78
N SER A 184 -32.14 -17.32 29.75
CA SER A 184 -30.93 -18.14 29.56
C SER A 184 -29.66 -17.60 30.23
N LEU A 185 -29.51 -16.28 30.41
CA LEU A 185 -28.20 -15.73 30.82
C LEU A 185 -28.28 -14.54 31.81
N GLY A 186 -29.43 -13.85 31.93
CA GLY A 186 -29.59 -12.72 32.85
C GLY A 186 -28.66 -11.51 32.59
N LYS A 187 -27.90 -11.53 31.49
CA LYS A 187 -26.91 -10.52 31.10
C LYS A 187 -26.84 -10.38 29.59
N VAL A 188 -26.30 -9.26 29.12
CA VAL A 188 -25.91 -9.08 27.72
C VAL A 188 -24.61 -9.86 27.47
N ILE A 189 -24.57 -10.64 26.39
CA ILE A 189 -23.40 -11.44 26.03
C ILE A 189 -22.26 -10.52 25.56
N SER A 190 -21.02 -10.87 25.89
CA SER A 190 -19.84 -10.17 25.36
C SER A 190 -19.81 -10.24 23.83
N GLY A 191 -19.41 -9.14 23.19
CA GLY A 191 -19.41 -9.04 21.73
C GLY A 191 -20.77 -8.72 21.10
N GLN A 192 -21.81 -8.47 21.91
CA GLN A 192 -23.11 -8.03 21.39
C GLN A 192 -22.96 -6.76 20.55
N ARG A 193 -23.53 -6.78 19.34
CA ARG A 193 -23.41 -5.69 18.36
C ARG A 193 -24.23 -4.49 18.82
N MET A 194 -23.54 -3.40 19.16
CA MET A 194 -24.16 -2.13 19.59
C MET A 194 -23.60 -0.93 18.81
N ALA A 195 -24.20 0.24 19.05
CA ALA A 195 -23.62 1.51 18.61
C ALA A 195 -22.22 1.73 19.20
N GLY A 196 -21.41 2.57 18.55
CA GLY A 196 -20.05 2.85 19.01
C GLY A 196 -19.19 3.49 17.94
N HIS A 197 -17.93 3.77 18.27
CA HIS A 197 -16.98 4.32 17.32
C HIS A 197 -16.80 3.37 16.12
N TYR A 198 -16.92 3.92 14.91
CA TYR A 198 -16.75 3.19 13.65
C TYR A 198 -15.69 3.86 12.77
N GLY A 199 -14.86 3.04 12.13
CA GLY A 199 -13.73 3.52 11.35
C GLY A 199 -12.43 3.58 12.15
N THR A 200 -11.37 4.15 11.53
CA THR A 200 -10.01 4.27 12.09
C THR A 200 -9.32 2.94 12.42
N THR A 201 -9.97 1.81 12.13
CA THR A 201 -9.41 0.47 12.24
C THR A 201 -8.56 0.13 11.03
N THR A 202 -7.62 -0.79 11.20
CA THR A 202 -6.84 -1.33 10.08
C THR A 202 -7.67 -2.35 9.34
N HIS A 203 -7.84 -2.17 8.02
CA HIS A 203 -8.42 -3.18 7.14
C HIS A 203 -7.43 -3.56 6.04
N THR A 204 -7.51 -4.82 5.63
CA THR A 204 -6.79 -5.35 4.49
C THR A 204 -7.79 -5.69 3.39
N VAL A 205 -7.59 -5.12 2.21
CA VAL A 205 -8.29 -5.52 0.99
C VAL A 205 -7.35 -6.44 0.22
N ALA A 206 -7.73 -7.69 0.10
CA ALA A 206 -6.88 -8.74 -0.46
C ALA A 206 -7.17 -8.97 -1.95
N LYS A 207 -6.16 -9.46 -2.67
CA LYS A 207 -6.21 -9.85 -4.09
C LYS A 207 -6.64 -8.68 -5.00
N ILE A 208 -5.92 -7.57 -4.89
CA ILE A 208 -6.03 -6.44 -5.80
C ILE A 208 -5.02 -6.61 -6.92
N GLU A 209 -5.44 -6.41 -8.16
CA GLU A 209 -4.58 -6.47 -9.34
C GLU A 209 -3.80 -5.16 -9.52
N VAL A 210 -2.51 -5.27 -9.83
CA VAL A 210 -1.66 -4.15 -10.25
C VAL A 210 -1.85 -3.93 -11.75
N ILE A 211 -2.38 -2.77 -12.14
CA ILE A 211 -2.66 -2.46 -13.55
C ILE A 211 -1.45 -1.84 -14.23
N LYS A 212 -0.81 -0.89 -13.55
CA LYS A 212 0.34 -0.16 -14.08
C LYS A 212 1.31 0.17 -12.94
N VAL A 213 2.59 0.13 -13.26
CA VAL A 213 3.68 0.63 -12.41
C VAL A 213 4.34 1.77 -13.17
N ASP A 214 4.51 2.91 -12.52
CA ASP A 214 5.21 4.07 -13.05
C ASP A 214 6.36 4.43 -12.10
N SER A 215 7.56 4.11 -12.53
CA SER A 215 8.76 4.14 -11.71
C SER A 215 9.36 5.53 -11.62
N GLU A 216 9.27 6.31 -12.69
CA GLU A 216 9.79 7.68 -12.75
C GLU A 216 9.13 8.54 -11.67
N ASN A 217 7.81 8.36 -11.49
CA ASN A 217 7.04 9.08 -10.48
C ASN A 217 6.86 8.31 -9.16
N GLY A 218 7.33 7.06 -9.08
CA GLY A 218 7.13 6.17 -7.93
C GLY A 218 5.65 5.88 -7.64
N LEU A 219 4.83 5.71 -8.67
CA LEU A 219 3.38 5.50 -8.58
C LEU A 219 3.00 4.05 -8.91
N LEU A 220 2.08 3.53 -8.12
CA LEU A 220 1.47 2.22 -8.27
C LEU A 220 -0.03 2.37 -8.53
N PHE A 221 -0.51 1.79 -9.62
CA PHE A 221 -1.93 1.82 -10.01
C PHE A 221 -2.58 0.48 -9.66
N LEU A 222 -3.46 0.52 -8.67
CA LEU A 222 -4.14 -0.65 -8.11
C LEU A 222 -5.60 -0.67 -8.52
N LYS A 223 -6.10 -1.82 -8.95
CA LYS A 223 -7.50 -1.99 -9.38
C LYS A 223 -8.47 -1.81 -8.20
N GLY A 224 -9.46 -0.94 -8.39
CA GLY A 224 -10.53 -0.71 -7.41
C GLY A 224 -10.12 0.20 -6.26
N SER A 225 -10.77 0.01 -5.10
CA SER A 225 -10.67 0.90 -3.94
C SER A 225 -9.66 0.41 -2.91
N VAL A 226 -8.76 1.30 -2.51
CA VAL A 226 -7.80 1.10 -1.42
C VAL A 226 -8.34 1.68 -0.10
N PRO A 227 -8.10 1.07 1.08
CA PRO A 227 -8.54 1.61 2.37
C PRO A 227 -7.93 2.99 2.66
N GLY A 228 -8.71 3.83 3.35
CA GLY A 228 -8.27 5.14 3.83
C GLY A 228 -8.62 6.33 2.92
N ALA A 229 -8.33 7.53 3.44
CA ALA A 229 -8.53 8.79 2.76
C ALA A 229 -7.36 9.13 1.82
N ARG A 230 -7.51 10.17 1.00
CA ARG A 230 -6.38 10.74 0.27
C ARG A 230 -5.33 11.21 1.30
N GLY A 231 -4.07 10.88 1.06
CA GLY A 231 -2.95 11.13 1.96
C GLY A 231 -2.77 10.09 3.06
N SER A 232 -3.61 9.05 3.14
CA SER A 232 -3.41 7.99 4.14
C SER A 232 -2.30 7.03 3.71
N ILE A 233 -1.52 6.57 4.68
CA ILE A 233 -0.48 5.57 4.46
C ILE A 233 -1.12 4.19 4.32
N VAL A 234 -0.67 3.47 3.30
CA VAL A 234 -1.06 2.12 2.98
C VAL A 234 0.18 1.24 2.87
N SER A 235 0.02 -0.03 3.19
CA SER A 235 1.04 -1.05 3.01
C SER A 235 0.57 -2.02 1.96
N VAL A 236 1.39 -2.22 0.94
CA VAL A 236 1.14 -3.19 -0.12
C VAL A 236 2.00 -4.39 0.19
N LEU A 237 1.36 -5.55 0.32
CA LEU A 237 1.97 -6.81 0.67
C LEU A 237 1.76 -7.81 -0.47
N GLU A 238 2.56 -8.88 -0.45
CA GLU A 238 2.26 -10.07 -1.23
C GLU A 238 0.86 -10.61 -0.90
N THR A 239 0.13 -11.06 -1.92
CA THR A 239 -1.17 -11.65 -1.71
C THR A 239 -1.06 -13.00 -1.00
N SER A 240 -1.76 -13.12 0.13
CA SER A 240 -1.89 -14.37 0.90
C SER A 240 -2.82 -15.40 0.24
N LYS A 241 -3.65 -14.97 -0.72
CA LYS A 241 -4.66 -15.81 -1.38
C LYS A 241 -4.13 -16.54 -2.61
N TYR A 242 -4.61 -17.77 -2.81
CA TYR A 242 -4.24 -18.59 -3.96
C TYR A 242 -4.60 -17.93 -5.31
N LYS A 243 -3.63 -17.91 -6.23
CA LYS A 243 -3.83 -17.54 -7.64
C LYS A 243 -4.48 -18.72 -8.35
N LYS A 244 -5.78 -18.65 -8.66
CA LYS A 244 -6.38 -19.64 -9.57
C LYS A 244 -5.74 -19.45 -10.95
N HIS A 245 -4.85 -20.36 -11.34
CA HIS A 245 -4.38 -20.43 -12.71
C HIS A 245 -5.56 -20.82 -13.60
N TYR A 246 -6.10 -19.86 -14.35
CA TYR A 246 -7.02 -20.17 -15.42
C TYR A 246 -6.20 -20.76 -16.57
N VAL A 247 -6.24 -22.08 -16.72
CA VAL A 247 -5.77 -22.73 -17.95
C VAL A 247 -6.85 -22.47 -18.98
N ALA A 248 -6.56 -21.62 -19.97
CA ALA A 248 -7.47 -21.42 -21.09
C ALA A 248 -7.80 -22.77 -21.71
N PRO A 249 -9.08 -23.08 -21.99
CA PRO A 249 -9.44 -24.32 -22.66
C PRO A 249 -8.68 -24.38 -23.98
N GLN A 250 -7.83 -25.40 -24.14
CA GLN A 250 -7.15 -25.61 -25.40
C GLN A 250 -8.23 -25.86 -26.46
N GLN A 251 -8.23 -25.05 -27.51
CA GLN A 251 -9.09 -25.30 -28.67
C GLN A 251 -8.63 -26.62 -29.31
N THR A 252 -9.26 -27.72 -28.96
CA THR A 252 -9.11 -28.97 -29.70
C THR A 252 -9.64 -28.72 -31.10
N LYS A 253 -8.74 -28.52 -32.06
CA LYS A 253 -9.06 -28.59 -33.48
C LYS A 253 -9.64 -29.99 -33.72
N ILE A 254 -10.95 -30.09 -33.89
CA ILE A 254 -11.58 -31.33 -34.34
C ILE A 254 -11.02 -31.58 -35.74
N SER A 255 -10.12 -32.55 -35.87
CA SER A 255 -9.63 -32.99 -37.17
C SER A 255 -10.80 -33.58 -37.96
N ALA A 256 -10.96 -33.14 -39.21
CA ALA A 256 -12.05 -33.52 -40.10
C ALA A 256 -12.14 -35.03 -40.41
N SER A 257 -11.21 -35.85 -39.91
CA SER A 257 -11.15 -37.29 -40.19
C SER A 257 -12.17 -38.14 -39.41
N LYS A 258 -12.84 -37.60 -38.37
CA LYS A 258 -13.87 -38.35 -37.62
C LYS A 258 -15.30 -38.20 -38.14
N ALA A 259 -15.56 -37.33 -39.13
CA ALA A 259 -16.90 -37.16 -39.72
C ALA A 259 -17.21 -38.18 -40.83
N ALA A 260 -16.21 -38.89 -41.36
CA ALA A 260 -16.37 -39.76 -42.54
C ALA A 260 -16.76 -41.22 -42.22
N ASN A 261 -16.74 -41.65 -40.95
CA ASN A 261 -16.97 -43.06 -40.58
C ASN A 261 -18.23 -43.25 -39.74
N LYS A 262 -19.32 -42.61 -40.16
CA LYS A 262 -20.67 -42.87 -39.66
C LYS A 262 -21.60 -43.13 -40.85
N LYS A 263 -21.48 -44.33 -41.41
CA LYS A 263 -22.50 -45.01 -42.21
C LYS A 263 -22.83 -46.31 -41.52
#